data_AF-L7W121-F1
#
_entry.id   AF-L7W121-F1
#
_cell.length_a   1.000
_cell.length_b   1.000
_cell.length_c   1.000
_cell.angle_alpha   90.00
_cell.angle_beta   90.00
_cell.angle_gamma   90.00
#
_symmetry.space_group_name_H-M   'P 1'
#
loop_
_entity.id
_entity.type
_entity.pdbx_description
1 polymer ?
#
loop_
_entity_poly.entity_id
_entity_poly.type
_entity_poly.pdbx_seq_one_letter_code
_entity_poly.pdbx_strand_id
1 'polypeptide(L)'
;MKRRKPIHDLPHLRNHRKSLRKNLTPAEAFLWNELKTQKFHGLKFRRQHSIKNYIVDFYCARYKLIIELDGDYHDRPGQFKKR
;
A
#
# COMPACT_ATOMS: atom_id res chain seq x y z
N MET A 1 -29.68 1.32 -12.99
CA MET A 1 -28.48 0.53 -12.63
C MET A 1 -27.73 1.22 -11.49
N LYS A 2 -27.51 0.56 -10.34
CA LYS A 2 -26.75 1.16 -9.22
C LYS A 2 -25.25 1.12 -9.53
N ARG A 3 -24.56 2.27 -9.58
CA ARG A 3 -23.10 2.32 -9.72
C ARG A 3 -22.46 1.57 -8.54
N ARG A 4 -21.56 0.62 -8.83
CA ARG A 4 -20.77 -0.07 -7.79
C ARG A 4 -19.95 0.97 -7.03
N LYS A 5 -19.95 0.89 -5.69
CA LYS A 5 -19.13 1.77 -4.85
C LYS A 5 -17.64 1.59 -5.21
N PRO A 6 -16.85 2.68 -5.29
CA PRO A 6 -15.42 2.56 -5.50
C PRO A 6 -14.81 1.80 -4.33
N ILE A 7 -13.92 0.85 -4.60
CA ILE A 7 -13.20 0.09 -3.57
C ILE A 7 -11.77 0.61 -3.37
N HIS A 8 -11.25 1.41 -4.29
CA HIS A 8 -9.89 1.94 -4.20
C HIS A 8 -9.90 3.39 -3.74
N ASP A 9 -8.81 3.80 -3.10
CA ASP A 9 -8.56 5.22 -2.78
C ASP A 9 -9.67 5.91 -1.98
N LEU A 10 -10.34 5.18 -1.08
CA LEU A 10 -11.47 5.71 -0.31
C LEU A 10 -11.12 7.03 0.41
N PRO A 11 -12.01 8.05 0.37
CA PRO A 11 -11.71 9.38 0.89
C PRO A 11 -11.33 9.40 2.37
N HIS A 12 -12.02 8.61 3.20
CA HIS A 12 -11.78 8.58 4.65
C HIS A 12 -10.40 8.01 5.01
N LEU A 13 -9.75 7.26 4.12
CA LEU A 13 -8.38 6.74 4.31
C LEU A 13 -7.30 7.67 3.75
N ARG A 14 -7.65 8.82 3.15
CA ARG A 14 -6.69 9.71 2.48
C ARG A 14 -5.60 10.21 3.42
N ASN A 15 -5.98 10.66 4.63
CA ASN A 15 -5.04 11.18 5.61
C ASN A 15 -4.12 10.07 6.14
N HIS A 16 -4.68 8.89 6.41
CA HIS A 16 -3.91 7.72 6.84
C HIS A 16 -2.86 7.34 5.78
N ARG A 17 -3.26 7.18 4.51
CA ARG A 17 -2.31 6.90 3.42
C ARG A 17 -1.26 8.00 3.26
N LYS A 18 -1.60 9.27 3.46
CA LYS A 18 -0.63 10.38 3.41
C LYS A 18 0.39 10.26 4.54
N SER A 19 -0.04 9.89 5.75
CA SER A 19 0.84 9.65 6.89
C SER A 19 1.79 8.47 6.62
N LEU A 20 1.27 7.31 6.20
CA LEU A 20 2.09 6.14 5.87
C LEU A 20 3.09 6.44 4.76
N ARG A 21 2.70 7.24 3.75
CA ARG A 21 3.64 7.67 2.70
C ARG A 21 4.76 8.60 3.20
N LYS A 22 4.60 9.28 4.32
CA LYS A 22 5.67 10.08 4.93
C LYS A 22 6.56 9.24 5.84
N ASN A 23 6.03 8.15 6.38
CA ASN A 23 6.64 7.32 7.41
C ASN A 23 6.87 5.88 6.92
N LEU A 24 7.53 5.71 5.76
CA LEU A 24 7.89 4.38 5.27
C LEU A 24 8.95 3.75 6.18
N THR A 25 8.90 2.43 6.37
CA THR A 25 10.03 1.69 6.94
C THR A 25 11.25 1.73 6.00
N PRO A 26 12.48 1.46 6.50
CA PRO A 26 13.65 1.37 5.64
C PRO A 26 13.49 0.35 4.49
N ALA A 27 12.88 -0.79 4.77
CA ALA A 27 12.59 -1.82 3.76
C ALA A 27 11.60 -1.34 2.69
N GLU A 28 10.50 -0.69 3.09
CA GLU A 28 9.56 -0.07 2.15
C GLU A 28 10.21 1.06 1.34
N ALA A 29 11.04 1.90 1.95
CA ALA A 29 11.72 2.99 1.28
C ALA A 29 12.68 2.47 0.20
N PHE A 30 13.43 1.40 0.53
CA PHE A 30 14.30 0.70 -0.41
C PHE A 30 13.50 0.13 -1.58
N LEU A 31 12.48 -0.68 -1.34
CA LEU A 31 11.67 -1.26 -2.41
C LEU A 31 10.97 -0.17 -3.25
N TRP A 32 10.48 0.89 -2.61
CA TRP A 32 9.87 2.00 -3.34
C TRP A 32 10.85 2.66 -4.31
N ASN A 33 12.14 2.78 -3.95
CA ASN A 33 13.14 3.33 -4.85
C ASN A 33 13.27 2.55 -6.17
N GLU A 34 13.15 1.23 -6.07
CA GLU A 34 13.22 0.32 -7.21
C GLU A 34 11.92 0.32 -8.04
N LEU A 35 10.78 0.68 -7.44
CA LEU A 35 9.48 0.66 -8.11
C LEU A 35 8.99 2.02 -8.64
N LYS A 36 9.42 3.16 -8.05
CA LYS A 36 8.77 4.49 -8.18
C LYS A 36 8.78 5.16 -9.55
N THR A 37 9.41 4.55 -10.55
CA THR A 37 9.65 5.16 -11.87
C THR A 37 9.40 4.17 -13.00
N GLN A 38 8.58 3.14 -12.77
CA GLN A 38 8.35 2.05 -13.74
C GLN A 38 9.65 1.31 -14.13
N LYS A 39 10.71 1.44 -13.33
CA LYS A 39 11.99 0.75 -13.50
C LYS A 39 11.82 -0.77 -13.54
N PHE A 40 10.89 -1.30 -12.75
CA PHE A 40 10.59 -2.72 -12.75
C PHE A 40 9.66 -3.10 -13.92
N HIS A 41 10.24 -3.56 -15.02
CA HIS A 41 9.54 -4.06 -16.21
C HIS A 41 8.48 -3.11 -16.80
N GLY A 42 8.64 -1.78 -16.66
CA GLY A 42 7.64 -0.81 -17.12
C GLY A 42 6.33 -0.83 -16.30
N LEU A 43 6.32 -1.46 -15.13
CA LEU A 43 5.12 -1.63 -14.32
C LEU A 43 4.91 -0.45 -13.37
N LYS A 44 3.66 0.03 -13.31
CA LYS A 44 3.26 1.09 -12.38
C LYS A 44 2.85 0.50 -11.05
N PHE A 45 3.68 0.73 -10.04
CA PHE A 45 3.37 0.44 -8.65
C PHE A 45 2.87 1.69 -7.92
N ARG A 46 1.96 1.48 -6.98
CA ARG A 46 1.45 2.49 -6.05
C ARG A 46 1.80 2.04 -4.64
N ARG A 47 2.43 2.91 -3.86
CA ARG A 47 2.68 2.65 -2.45
C ARG A 47 1.54 3.13 -1.54
N GLN A 48 1.34 2.42 -0.42
CA GLN A 48 0.37 2.71 0.62
C GLN A 48 -1.03 2.91 0.01
N HIS A 49 -1.46 1.93 -0.78
CA HIS A 49 -2.68 1.96 -1.60
C HIS A 49 -3.86 1.39 -0.81
N SER A 50 -5.00 2.08 -0.80
CA SER A 50 -6.17 1.55 -0.08
C SER A 50 -7.04 0.69 -0.99
N ILE A 51 -7.42 -0.48 -0.48
CA ILE A 51 -8.38 -1.41 -1.07
C ILE A 51 -9.42 -1.73 0.01
N LYS A 52 -10.66 -1.31 -0.22
CA LYS A 52 -11.74 -1.26 0.77
C LYS A 52 -11.22 -0.53 2.03
N ASN A 53 -11.27 -1.19 3.18
CA ASN A 53 -10.87 -0.63 4.46
C ASN A 53 -9.40 -0.93 4.82
N TYR A 54 -8.65 -1.58 3.92
CA TYR A 54 -7.25 -1.93 4.13
C TYR A 54 -6.34 -0.99 3.36
N ILE A 55 -5.16 -0.73 3.90
CA ILE A 55 -4.04 -0.09 3.19
C ILE A 55 -2.96 -1.17 3.04
N VAL A 56 -2.47 -1.33 1.82
CA VAL A 56 -1.40 -2.27 1.47
C VAL A 56 -0.14 -1.49 1.10
N ASP A 57 1.03 -2.06 1.36
CA ASP A 57 2.32 -1.38 1.17
C ASP A 57 2.57 -1.04 -0.29
N PHE A 58 2.38 -2.01 -1.20
CA PHE A 58 2.49 -1.79 -2.64
C PHE A 58 1.38 -2.50 -3.41
N TYR A 59 0.93 -1.84 -4.49
CA TYR A 59 -0.10 -2.35 -5.38
C TYR A 59 0.25 -2.11 -6.85
N CYS A 60 0.19 -3.17 -7.66
CA CYS A 60 0.26 -3.11 -9.11
C CYS A 60 -1.12 -3.36 -9.72
N ALA A 61 -1.71 -2.30 -10.31
CA ALA A 61 -3.05 -2.39 -10.88
C ALA A 61 -3.13 -3.34 -12.09
N ARG A 62 -2.05 -3.44 -12.89
CA ARG A 62 -2.00 -4.28 -14.10
C ARG A 62 -2.26 -5.75 -13.80
N TYR A 63 -1.69 -6.26 -12.70
CA TYR A 63 -1.78 -7.67 -12.30
C TYR A 63 -2.67 -7.91 -11.08
N LYS A 64 -3.31 -6.86 -10.53
CA LYS A 64 -4.01 -6.92 -9.24
C LYS A 64 -3.13 -7.52 -8.14
N LEU A 65 -1.83 -7.24 -8.20
CA LEU A 65 -0.81 -7.78 -7.31
C LEU A 65 -0.61 -6.85 -6.12
N ILE A 66 -0.61 -7.43 -4.93
CA ILE A 66 -0.24 -6.78 -3.66
C ILE A 66 1.11 -7.33 -3.24
N ILE A 67 2.00 -6.45 -2.77
CA ILE A 67 3.24 -6.82 -2.08
C ILE A 67 3.17 -6.17 -0.70
N GLU A 68 3.20 -6.98 0.35
CA GLU A 68 3.30 -6.54 1.75
C GLU A 68 4.72 -6.88 2.22
N LEU A 69 5.37 -5.93 2.89
CA LEU A 69 6.69 -6.17 3.46
C LEU A 69 6.51 -6.49 4.93
N ASP A 70 6.67 -7.77 5.25
CA ASP A 70 6.64 -8.22 6.63
C ASP A 70 8.00 -7.90 7.27
N GLY A 71 8.01 -6.95 8.20
CA GLY A 71 9.21 -6.62 8.97
C GLY A 71 9.25 -7.38 10.29
N ASP A 72 10.43 -7.45 10.92
CA ASP A 72 10.61 -7.96 12.29
C ASP A 72 9.93 -7.09 13.38
N TYR A 73 9.16 -6.07 12.99
CA TYR A 73 8.48 -5.13 13.88
C TYR A 73 7.12 -5.61 14.40
N HIS A 74 6.84 -6.91 14.29
CA HIS A 74 5.63 -7.58 14.81
C HIS A 74 5.45 -7.47 16.33
N ASP A 75 6.46 -7.01 17.06
CA ASP A 75 6.42 -6.86 18.52
C ASP A 75 6.14 -5.43 19.02
N ARG A 76 5.60 -4.53 18.18
CA ARG A 76 5.01 -3.26 18.68
C ARG A 76 3.57 -3.50 19.15
N PRO A 77 3.25 -3.29 20.44
CA PRO A 77 1.88 -3.39 20.92
C PRO A 77 1.00 -2.35 20.19
N GLY A 78 -0.06 -2.82 19.53
CA GLY A 78 -1.07 -1.97 18.88
C GLY A 78 -1.31 -2.21 17.39
N GLN A 79 -0.54 -3.08 16.72
CA GLN A 79 -0.89 -3.53 15.37
C GLN A 79 -1.81 -4.75 15.47
N PHE A 80 -3.07 -4.58 15.03
CA PHE A 80 -3.98 -5.71 14.89
C PHE A 80 -3.40 -6.67 13.85
N LYS A 81 -3.06 -7.89 14.30
CA LYS A 81 -2.72 -8.99 13.40
C LYS A 81 -3.87 -9.14 12.39
N LYS A 82 -3.57 -8.99 11.10
CA LYS A 82 -4.48 -9.42 10.04
C LYS A 82 -4.58 -10.95 10.18
N ARG A 83 -5.68 -11.42 10.78
CA ARG A 83 -6.09 -12.85 10.81
C ARG A 83 -6.63 -13.27 9.46
#